data_AF-A0A9Q3GYC6-F1
#
_entry.id   AF-A0A9Q3GYC6-F1
#
_cell.length_a   1.000
_cell.length_b   1.000
_cell.length_c   1.000
_cell.angle_alpha   90.00
_cell.angle_beta   90.00
_cell.angle_gamma   90.00
#
_symmetry.space_group_name_H-M   'P 1'
#
loop_
_entity.id
_entity.type
_entity.pdbx_description
1 polymer ?
#
loop_
_entity_poly.entity_id
_entity_poly.type
_entity_poly.pdbx_seq_one_letter_code
_entity_poly.pdbx_strand_id
1 'polypeptide(L)'
;MEGIKTCAWWPSWRKDVIEYCRICDRYQKANKETGKRFCFMIHIKEPSTPWEVVHMDWETALQPRGEESYNECLVIVDRYIKTPIFLPFHKDDKAMDTALLIRKRVISHTGFLGNIISDRDPKFT
;
A
#
# COMPACT_ATOMS: atom_id res chain seq x y z
N MET A 1 -5.59 6.83 34.43
CA MET A 1 -4.84 6.42 35.65
C MET A 1 -5.27 7.17 36.92
N GLU A 2 -6.11 8.22 36.86
CA GLU A 2 -6.56 8.95 38.07
C GLU A 2 -7.55 8.15 38.96
N GLY A 3 -8.39 7.29 38.39
CA GLY A 3 -9.44 6.58 39.17
C GLY A 3 -8.96 5.58 40.23
N ILE A 4 -7.71 5.10 40.15
CA ILE A 4 -7.16 4.21 41.20
C ILE A 4 -6.77 5.03 42.43
N LYS A 5 -6.27 6.26 42.24
CA LYS A 5 -5.88 7.16 43.34
C LYS A 5 -7.04 7.52 44.26
N THR A 6 -8.26 7.55 43.72
CA THR A 6 -9.48 7.88 44.48
C THR A 6 -10.03 6.71 45.28
N CYS A 7 -9.60 5.48 44.97
CA CYS A 7 -10.19 4.26 45.54
C CYS A 7 -9.21 3.43 46.37
N ALA A 8 -7.90 3.53 46.15
CA ALA A 8 -6.89 2.77 46.88
C ALA A 8 -5.49 3.44 46.84
N TRP A 9 -4.64 3.14 47.84
CA TRP A 9 -3.27 3.64 47.91
C TRP A 9 -2.30 2.62 48.53
N TRP A 10 -1.12 2.46 47.91
CA TRP A 10 0.02 1.70 48.46
C TRP A 10 1.34 2.15 47.77
N PRO A 11 2.54 1.92 48.36
CA PRO A 11 3.78 2.54 47.86
C PRO A 11 4.15 2.28 46.38
N SER A 12 3.81 1.10 45.84
CA SER A 12 4.13 0.69 44.47
C SER A 12 2.97 0.78 43.47
N TRP A 13 1.84 1.40 43.85
CA TRP A 13 0.58 1.29 43.07
C TRP A 13 0.70 1.63 41.59
N ARG A 14 1.53 2.61 41.22
CA ARG A 14 1.77 2.95 39.81
C ARG A 14 2.46 1.82 39.04
N LYS A 15 3.47 1.19 39.65
CA LYS A 15 4.25 0.12 39.01
C LYS A 15 3.37 -1.09 38.77
N ASP A 16 2.57 -1.47 39.77
CA ASP A 16 1.73 -2.66 39.71
C ASP A 16 0.60 -2.51 38.69
N VAL A 17 0.05 -1.30 38.53
CA VAL A 17 -0.93 -0.99 37.48
C VAL A 17 -0.31 -1.06 36.09
N ILE A 18 0.89 -0.51 35.91
CA ILE A 18 1.61 -0.58 34.63
C ILE A 18 1.92 -2.05 34.28
N GLU A 19 2.39 -2.82 35.25
CA GLU A 19 2.69 -4.24 35.08
C GLU A 19 1.42 -5.04 34.73
N TYR A 20 0.32 -4.79 35.44
CA TYR A 20 -0.98 -5.39 35.15
C TYR A 20 -1.45 -5.06 33.73
N CYS A 21 -1.38 -3.79 33.32
CA CYS A 21 -1.69 -3.37 31.96
C CYS A 21 -0.80 -4.06 30.92
N ARG A 22 0.48 -4.34 31.24
CA ARG A 22 1.41 -5.06 30.36
C ARG A 22 1.04 -6.53 30.17
N ILE A 23 0.64 -7.22 31.25
CA ILE A 23 0.34 -8.67 31.21
C ILE A 23 -1.11 -8.99 30.83
N CYS A 24 -2.03 -8.03 30.99
CA CYS A 24 -3.45 -8.27 30.77
C CYS A 24 -3.77 -8.33 29.26
N ASP A 25 -4.04 -9.54 28.74
CA ASP A 25 -4.41 -9.79 27.35
C ASP A 25 -5.60 -8.95 26.88
N ARG A 26 -6.66 -8.86 27.70
CA ARG A 26 -7.84 -8.04 27.39
C ARG A 26 -7.50 -6.57 27.23
N TYR A 27 -6.61 -6.05 28.08
CA TYR A 27 -6.16 -4.66 28.00
C TYR A 27 -5.28 -4.44 26.77
N GLN A 28 -4.31 -5.32 26.50
CA GLN A 28 -3.40 -5.23 25.35
C GLN A 28 -4.14 -5.30 24.01
N LYS A 29 -5.17 -6.14 23.90
CA LYS A 29 -5.99 -6.25 22.68
C LYS A 29 -6.89 -5.02 22.47
N ALA A 30 -7.43 -4.47 23.55
CA ALA A 30 -8.35 -3.32 23.49
C ALA A 30 -7.61 -1.98 23.34
N ASN A 31 -6.48 -1.83 24.02
CA ASN A 31 -5.64 -0.64 24.00
C ASN A 31 -4.36 -0.93 23.23
N LYS A 32 -4.45 -0.83 21.91
CA LYS A 32 -3.26 -0.76 21.05
C LYS A 32 -2.53 0.54 21.34
N GLU A 33 -1.21 0.51 21.42
CA GLU A 33 -0.40 1.71 21.60
C GLU A 33 -0.73 2.75 20.53
N THR A 34 -1.23 3.91 20.95
CA THR A 34 -1.55 5.05 20.06
C THR A 34 -0.32 5.90 19.74
N GLY A 35 0.89 5.33 19.80
CA GLY A 35 2.11 6.00 19.41
C GLY A 35 2.14 6.29 17.91
N LYS A 36 2.92 7.28 17.49
CA LYS A 36 3.30 7.41 16.07
C LYS A 36 3.88 6.06 15.66
N ARG A 37 3.40 5.48 14.55
CA ARG A 37 4.00 4.27 13.98
C ARG A 37 5.51 4.55 13.85
N PHE A 38 6.34 3.84 14.61
CA PHE A 38 7.79 3.89 14.48
C PHE A 38 8.18 3.15 13.19
N CYS A 39 7.77 3.68 12.06
CA CYS A 39 8.21 3.21 10.77
C CYS A 39 8.94 4.39 10.14
N PHE A 40 10.25 4.23 9.95
CA PHE A 40 10.97 5.12 9.06
C PHE A 40 10.30 4.97 7.69
N MET A 41 9.87 6.08 7.08
CA MET A 41 9.47 6.06 5.68
C MET A 41 10.63 5.46 4.90
N ILE A 42 10.41 4.30 4.29
CA ILE A 42 11.39 3.71 3.37
C ILE A 42 11.38 4.62 2.15
N HIS A 43 12.47 5.35 1.95
CA HIS A 43 12.64 6.19 0.79
C HIS A 43 13.09 5.32 -0.37
N ILE A 44 12.28 5.27 -1.43
CA ILE A 44 12.69 4.68 -2.69
C ILE A 44 13.74 5.62 -3.30
N LYS A 45 14.90 5.07 -3.66
CA LYS A 45 15.98 5.84 -4.31
C LYS A 45 15.45 6.49 -5.59
N GLU A 46 15.80 7.76 -5.80
CA GLU A 46 15.45 8.44 -7.04
C GLU A 46 16.19 7.77 -8.23
N PRO A 47 15.47 7.46 -9.32
CA PRO A 47 16.06 6.88 -10.52
C PRO A 47 16.99 7.88 -11.21
N SER A 48 17.99 7.37 -11.91
CA SER A 48 18.92 8.18 -12.73
C SER A 48 18.53 8.20 -14.21
N THR A 49 17.74 7.22 -14.66
CA THR A 49 17.27 7.12 -16.05
C THR A 49 15.76 6.88 -16.14
N PRO A 50 15.10 7.31 -17.23
CA PRO A 50 13.70 6.96 -17.49
C PRO A 50 13.47 5.44 -17.43
N TRP A 51 12.32 5.02 -16.91
CA TRP A 51 11.86 3.63 -16.82
C TRP A 51 12.65 2.72 -15.88
N GLU A 52 13.58 3.28 -15.10
CA GLU A 52 14.35 2.52 -14.09
C GLU A 52 13.48 2.16 -12.88
N VAL A 53 12.60 3.06 -12.43
CA VAL A 53 11.68 2.81 -11.31
C VAL A 53 10.29 3.26 -11.71
N VAL A 54 9.34 2.32 -11.71
CA VAL A 54 7.99 2.53 -12.20
C VAL A 54 6.99 2.13 -11.14
N HIS A 55 5.96 2.94 -10.94
CA HIS A 55 4.83 2.62 -10.09
C HIS A 55 3.69 2.09 -10.94
N MET A 56 3.07 1.01 -10.51
CA MET A 56 1.93 0.39 -11.17
C MET A 56 0.79 0.26 -10.18
N ASP A 57 -0.38 0.76 -10.55
CA ASP A 57 -1.57 0.72 -9.69
C ASP A 57 -2.85 0.54 -10.50
N TRP A 58 -3.83 -0.13 -9.90
CA TRP A 58 -5.11 -0.42 -10.52
C TRP A 58 -6.20 0.52 -10.04
N GLU A 59 -6.86 1.17 -10.99
CA GLU A 59 -8.09 1.92 -10.75
C GLU A 59 -9.30 1.04 -11.11
N THR A 60 -9.83 0.34 -10.12
CA THR A 60 -10.83 -0.73 -10.30
C THR A 60 -12.30 -0.27 -10.25
N ALA A 61 -12.56 0.98 -9.90
CA ALA A 61 -13.91 1.51 -9.63
C ALA A 61 -14.45 2.41 -10.76
N LEU A 62 -14.10 2.11 -12.01
CA LEU A 62 -14.52 2.91 -13.15
C LEU A 62 -15.87 2.43 -13.69
N GLN A 63 -16.72 3.37 -14.09
CA GLN A 63 -17.95 3.05 -14.79
C GLN A 63 -17.61 2.55 -16.20
N PRO A 64 -18.22 1.44 -16.67
CA PRO A 64 -18.03 0.95 -18.03
C PRO A 64 -18.27 2.06 -19.05
N ARG A 65 -17.27 2.35 -19.90
CA ARG A 65 -17.35 3.45 -20.87
C ARG A 65 -16.68 3.08 -22.20
N GLY A 66 -17.19 3.68 -23.27
CA GLY A 66 -16.74 3.42 -24.65
C GLY A 66 -17.39 2.19 -25.27
N GLU A 67 -17.07 1.93 -26.54
CA GLU A 67 -17.64 0.80 -27.29
C GLU A 67 -17.26 -0.55 -26.66
N GLU A 68 -16.04 -0.66 -26.14
CA GLU A 68 -15.53 -1.89 -25.53
C GLU A 68 -15.93 -2.02 -24.05
N SER A 69 -16.53 -0.99 -23.42
CA SER A 69 -17.04 -1.06 -22.04
C SER A 69 -16.01 -1.42 -20.96
N TYR A 70 -14.79 -0.89 -21.06
CA TYR A 70 -13.77 -1.03 -20.03
C TYR A 70 -14.20 -0.42 -18.69
N ASN A 71 -13.90 -1.12 -17.60
CA ASN A 71 -14.32 -0.77 -16.24
C ASN A 71 -13.16 -0.75 -15.23
N GLU A 72 -11.94 -0.95 -15.70
CA GLU A 72 -10.72 -0.87 -14.91
C GLU A 72 -9.60 -0.22 -15.72
N CYS A 73 -8.66 0.43 -15.05
CA CYS A 73 -7.52 1.05 -15.69
C CYS A 73 -6.24 0.74 -14.91
N LEU A 74 -5.21 0.29 -15.62
CA LEU A 74 -3.87 0.19 -15.08
C LEU A 74 -3.13 1.49 -15.32
N VAL A 75 -2.66 2.10 -14.24
CA VAL A 75 -1.85 3.32 -14.27
C VAL A 75 -0.39 2.92 -14.09
N ILE A 76 0.45 3.31 -15.03
CA ILE A 76 1.90 3.03 -15.01
C ILE A 76 2.61 4.38 -15.01
N VAL A 77 3.29 4.71 -13.91
CA VAL A 77 3.94 6.01 -13.74
C VAL A 77 5.44 5.83 -13.60
N ASP A 78 6.20 6.38 -14.53
CA ASP A 78 7.65 6.42 -14.38
C ASP A 78 8.07 7.47 -13.33
N ARG A 79 8.90 7.06 -12.37
CA ARG A 79 9.34 7.91 -11.28
C ARG A 79 10.30 9.00 -11.76
N TYR A 80 11.01 8.84 -12.88
CA TYR A 80 11.94 9.85 -13.38
C TYR A 80 11.21 10.98 -14.13
N ILE A 81 10.47 10.65 -15.18
CA ILE A 81 9.77 11.63 -16.04
C ILE A 81 8.40 12.07 -15.49
N LYS A 82 7.90 11.41 -14.44
CA LYS A 82 6.59 11.67 -13.80
C LYS A 82 5.39 11.62 -14.77
N THR A 83 5.53 10.89 -15.87
CA THR A 83 4.49 10.77 -16.91
C THR A 83 3.72 9.47 -16.73
N PRO A 84 2.38 9.51 -16.64
CA PRO A 84 1.56 8.31 -16.54
C PRO A 84 1.23 7.73 -17.93
N ILE A 85 1.19 6.41 -18.02
CA ILE A 85 0.57 5.65 -19.10
C ILE A 85 -0.69 4.98 -18.53
N PHE A 86 -1.80 5.13 -19.24
CA PHE A 86 -3.08 4.53 -18.87
C PHE A 86 -3.41 3.40 -19.83
N LEU A 87 -3.67 2.21 -19.29
CA LEU A 87 -4.10 1.05 -20.06
C LEU A 87 -5.50 0.63 -19.62
N PRO A 88 -6.49 0.60 -20.53
CA PRO A 88 -7.82 0.15 -20.20
C PRO A 88 -7.88 -1.38 -20.10
N PHE A 89 -8.64 -1.88 -19.12
CA PHE A 89 -8.85 -3.30 -18.86
C PHE A 89 -10.29 -3.59 -18.40
N HIS A 90 -10.64 -4.86 -18.43
CA HIS A 90 -11.81 -5.38 -17.76
C HIS A 90 -11.45 -5.92 -16.38
N LYS A 91 -12.41 -5.83 -15.46
CA LYS A 91 -12.26 -6.35 -14.11
C LYS A 91 -11.89 -7.82 -14.07
N ASP A 92 -12.44 -8.59 -15.01
CA ASP A 92 -12.27 -10.04 -15.10
C ASP A 92 -11.03 -10.46 -15.94
N ASP A 93 -10.24 -9.49 -16.44
CA ASP A 93 -9.01 -9.79 -17.17
C ASP A 93 -7.99 -10.49 -16.26
N LYS A 94 -7.35 -11.52 -16.81
CA LYS A 94 -6.36 -12.33 -16.09
C LYS A 94 -4.99 -11.66 -16.15
N ALA A 95 -4.13 -12.00 -15.18
CA ALA A 95 -2.76 -11.51 -15.10
C ALA A 95 -1.97 -11.72 -16.41
N MET A 96 -2.21 -12.82 -17.13
CA MET A 96 -1.55 -13.09 -18.42
C MET A 96 -1.97 -12.10 -19.51
N ASP A 97 -3.25 -11.77 -19.60
CA ASP A 97 -3.77 -10.80 -20.56
C ASP A 97 -3.22 -9.41 -20.28
N THR A 98 -3.12 -9.05 -18.99
CA THR A 98 -2.44 -7.84 -18.53
C THR A 98 -0.97 -7.80 -18.97
N ALA A 99 -0.21 -8.87 -18.72
CA ALA A 99 1.21 -8.92 -19.07
C ALA A 99 1.44 -8.79 -20.59
N LEU A 100 0.59 -9.43 -21.40
CA LEU A 100 0.65 -9.32 -22.86
C LEU A 100 0.36 -7.90 -23.34
N LEU A 101 -0.63 -7.22 -22.75
CA LEU A 101 -0.97 -5.85 -23.12
C LEU A 101 0.14 -4.86 -22.72
N ILE A 102 0.70 -5.00 -21.51
CA ILE A 102 1.85 -4.20 -21.06
C ILE A 102 3.03 -4.39 -22.00
N ARG A 103 3.35 -5.65 -22.36
CA ARG A 103 4.44 -5.92 -23.31
C ARG A 103 4.20 -5.25 -24.65
N LYS A 104 2.97 -5.33 -25.17
CA LYS A 104 2.61 -4.80 -26.48
C LYS A 104 2.55 -3.28 -26.53
N ARG A 105 2.08 -2.62 -25.46
CA ARG A 105 1.79 -1.17 -25.45
C ARG A 105 2.75 -0.32 -24.64
N VAL A 106 3.56 -0.91 -23.76
CA VAL A 106 4.49 -0.17 -22.90
C VAL A 106 5.91 -0.56 -23.28
N ILE A 107 6.27 -1.83 -23.08
CA ILE A 107 7.66 -2.30 -23.26
C ILE A 107 8.14 -2.11 -24.71
N SER A 108 7.24 -2.21 -25.68
CA SER A 108 7.52 -1.95 -27.10
C SER A 108 7.96 -0.51 -27.39
N HIS A 109 7.54 0.47 -26.57
CA HIS A 109 7.84 1.89 -26.76
C HIS A 109 8.89 2.40 -25.77
N THR A 110 8.89 1.90 -24.54
CA THR A 110 9.73 2.39 -23.44
C THR A 110 11.01 1.58 -23.26
N GLY A 111 11.05 0.35 -23.78
CA GLY A 111 12.04 -0.65 -23.37
C GLY A 111 11.60 -1.37 -22.09
N PHE A 112 12.51 -2.18 -21.53
CA PHE A 112 12.22 -2.98 -20.34
C PHE A 112 12.12 -2.09 -19.09
N LEU A 113 11.13 -2.37 -18.25
CA LEU A 113 10.94 -1.66 -16.98
C LEU A 113 11.92 -2.23 -15.95
N GLY A 114 12.69 -1.38 -15.27
CA GLY A 114 13.70 -1.82 -14.30
C GLY A 114 13.07 -2.41 -13.03
N ASN A 115 12.66 -1.53 -12.11
CA ASN A 115 12.02 -1.88 -10.85
C ASN A 115 10.55 -1.47 -10.89
N ILE A 116 9.67 -2.46 -10.74
CA ILE A 116 8.22 -2.24 -10.66
C ILE A 116 7.81 -2.21 -9.19
N ILE A 117 7.11 -1.15 -8.78
CA ILE A 117 6.53 -0.98 -7.45
C ILE A 117 5.02 -0.99 -7.62
N SER A 118 4.37 -2.02 -7.12
CA SER A 118 2.92 -2.18 -7.11
C SER A 118 2.42 -2.48 -5.71
N ASP A 119 1.11 -2.45 -5.54
CA ASP A 119 0.46 -3.02 -4.37
C ASP A 119 0.39 -4.56 -4.47
N ARG A 120 -0.40 -5.17 -3.57
CA ARG A 120 -0.59 -6.64 -3.52
C ARG A 120 -1.89 -7.07 -4.19
N ASP A 121 -2.27 -6.41 -5.29
CA ASP A 121 -3.41 -6.85 -6.07
C ASP A 121 -3.16 -8.28 -6.64
N PRO A 122 -4.16 -9.17 -6.64
CA PRO A 122 -4.03 -10.53 -7.20
C PRO A 122 -3.63 -10.58 -8.67
N LYS A 123 -3.79 -9.49 -9.44
CA LYS A 123 -3.31 -9.44 -10.83
C LYS A 123 -1.80 -9.25 -10.91
N PHE A 124 -1.15 -8.80 -9.83
CA PHE A 124 0.30 -8.66 -9.71
C PHE A 124 0.97 -9.81 -8.94
N THR A 125 0.21 -10.60 -8.16
CA THR A 125 0.72 -11.66 -7.26
C THR A 125 0.23 -13.05 -7.62
#